data_AF-A0A961C164-F1
#
_entry.id   AF-A0A961C164-F1
#
_cell.length_a   1.000
_cell.length_b   1.000
_cell.length_c   1.000
_cell.angle_alpha   90.00
_cell.angle_beta   90.00
_cell.angle_gamma   90.00
#
_symmetry.space_group_name_H-M   'P 1'
#
loop_
_entity.id
_entity.type
_entity.pdbx_description
1 polymer ?
#
loop_
_entity_poly.entity_id
_entity_poly.type
_entity_poly.pdbx_seq_one_letter_code
_entity_poly.pdbx_strand_id
1 'polypeptide(L)'
;ASTVFPRLYLDADIVLSPGTVAALAEALSTPAAVLAAPAARYETTGASWTSRAFHRVFAELPYATESLGGVGVYGVSQSGRARWAQFPQVRGDDLFAQRHFAPQERIRVPGYATVRVPRTTGALLAVRTRVAAGNTELARGAAGDQAPDTSASTLDTLRALGRLVGTNPRLLGPTMVYLAVILEARRRARGAGGPAWHRDGSTR
;
A
#
# COMPACT_ATOMS: atom_id res chain seq x y z
N ALA A 1 -5.04 -25.40 1.37
CA ALA A 1 -4.19 -24.44 0.63
C ALA A 1 -3.93 -24.96 -0.78
N SER A 2 -3.88 -24.11 -1.80
CA SER A 2 -3.65 -24.54 -3.21
C SER A 2 -2.27 -25.21 -3.37
N THR A 3 -2.18 -26.32 -4.09
CA THR A 3 -0.91 -26.98 -4.44
C THR A 3 -0.30 -26.45 -5.75
N VAL A 4 -1.02 -25.58 -6.47
CA VAL A 4 -0.64 -25.08 -7.79
C VAL A 4 0.09 -23.75 -7.68
N PHE A 5 1.04 -23.53 -8.59
CA PHE A 5 1.83 -22.31 -8.74
C PHE A 5 1.73 -21.74 -10.16
N PRO A 6 1.89 -20.42 -10.34
CA PRO A 6 2.14 -19.39 -9.31
C PRO A 6 0.91 -19.12 -8.42
N ARG A 7 1.12 -18.47 -7.27
CA ARG A 7 0.01 -18.11 -6.36
C ARG A 7 -0.25 -16.62 -6.41
N LEU A 8 -1.51 -16.26 -6.61
CA LEU A 8 -1.99 -14.89 -6.54
C LEU A 8 -2.78 -14.70 -5.24
N TYR A 9 -2.52 -13.58 -4.57
CA TYR A 9 -3.25 -13.10 -3.41
C TYR A 9 -4.00 -11.84 -3.84
N LEU A 10 -5.29 -11.81 -3.56
CA LEU A 10 -6.19 -10.78 -4.05
C LEU A 10 -7.24 -10.49 -2.97
N ASP A 11 -7.33 -9.23 -2.58
CA ASP A 11 -8.38 -8.73 -1.71
C ASP A 11 -9.73 -8.78 -2.44
N ALA A 12 -10.79 -9.10 -1.70
CA ALA A 12 -12.11 -9.37 -2.27
C ALA A 12 -12.76 -8.16 -2.97
N ASP A 13 -12.27 -6.95 -2.71
CA ASP A 13 -12.78 -5.70 -3.28
C ASP A 13 -11.92 -5.14 -4.44
N ILE A 14 -10.84 -5.84 -4.82
CA ILE A 14 -9.96 -5.44 -5.91
C ILE A 14 -10.44 -5.99 -7.24
N VAL A 15 -10.49 -5.09 -8.23
CA VAL A 15 -10.88 -5.42 -9.61
C VAL A 15 -9.68 -5.25 -10.53
N LEU A 16 -9.26 -6.35 -11.16
CA LEU A 16 -8.14 -6.36 -12.10
C LEU A 16 -8.58 -5.97 -13.51
N SER A 17 -7.71 -5.27 -14.24
CA SER A 17 -7.92 -5.05 -15.67
C SER A 17 -7.81 -6.36 -16.47
N PRO A 18 -8.49 -6.45 -17.63
CA PRO A 18 -8.30 -7.58 -18.54
C PRO A 18 -6.82 -7.82 -18.86
N GLY A 19 -6.41 -9.09 -18.89
CA GLY A 19 -5.03 -9.50 -19.17
C GLY A 19 -4.06 -9.45 -17.97
N THR A 20 -4.41 -8.79 -16.86
CA THR A 20 -3.50 -8.69 -15.70
C THR A 20 -3.21 -10.04 -15.06
N VAL A 21 -4.19 -10.93 -14.95
CA VAL A 21 -3.98 -12.28 -14.41
C VAL A 21 -3.01 -13.09 -15.28
N ALA A 22 -3.13 -12.98 -16.61
CA ALA A 22 -2.22 -13.66 -17.54
C ALA A 22 -0.80 -13.09 -17.42
N ALA A 23 -0.65 -11.77 -17.37
CA ALA A 23 0.65 -11.11 -17.19
C ALA A 23 1.31 -11.47 -15.86
N LEU A 24 0.54 -11.59 -14.77
CA LEU A 24 1.03 -12.09 -13.49
C LEU A 24 1.48 -13.55 -13.60
N ALA A 25 0.68 -14.42 -14.21
CA ALA A 25 1.02 -15.82 -14.37
C ALA A 25 2.30 -16.02 -15.17
N GLU A 26 2.47 -15.28 -16.27
CA GLU A 26 3.66 -15.30 -17.12
C GLU A 26 4.90 -14.84 -16.35
N ALA A 27 4.85 -13.67 -15.70
CA ALA A 27 5.97 -13.11 -14.96
C ALA A 27 6.43 -14.01 -13.78
N LEU A 28 5.51 -14.78 -13.21
CA LEU A 28 5.78 -15.66 -12.08
C LEU A 28 6.11 -17.11 -12.49
N SER A 29 6.00 -17.44 -13.78
CA SER A 29 6.38 -18.73 -14.35
C SER A 29 7.89 -18.81 -14.56
N THR A 30 8.64 -18.73 -13.47
CA THR A 30 10.10 -18.70 -13.45
C THR A 30 10.64 -19.51 -12.26
N PRO A 31 11.82 -20.16 -12.39
CA PRO A 31 12.48 -20.78 -11.25
C PRO A 31 12.95 -19.76 -10.21
N ALA A 32 13.14 -18.50 -10.59
CA ALA A 32 13.60 -17.44 -9.69
C ALA A 32 12.52 -17.05 -8.65
N ALA A 33 12.96 -16.62 -7.48
CA ALA A 33 12.07 -16.13 -6.44
C ALA A 33 11.63 -14.70 -6.79
N VAL A 34 10.37 -14.56 -7.19
CA VAL A 34 9.81 -13.30 -7.69
C VAL A 34 8.49 -13.00 -6.99
N LEU A 35 8.30 -11.71 -6.70
CA LEU A 35 7.01 -11.13 -6.33
C LEU A 35 6.58 -10.17 -7.44
N ALA A 36 5.36 -10.33 -7.94
CA ALA A 36 4.82 -9.50 -9.01
C ALA A 36 3.51 -8.83 -8.59
N ALA A 37 3.31 -7.58 -8.97
CA ALA A 37 2.02 -6.90 -8.81
C ALA A 37 1.78 -5.91 -9.97
N PRO A 38 0.51 -5.66 -10.35
CA PRO A 38 0.17 -4.60 -11.29
C PRO A 38 0.23 -3.22 -10.63
N ALA A 39 0.10 -2.16 -11.42
CA ALA A 39 -0.04 -0.80 -10.89
C ALA A 39 -1.40 -0.62 -10.19
N ALA A 40 -1.46 0.27 -9.18
CA ALA A 40 -2.73 0.71 -8.61
C ALA A 40 -3.40 1.76 -9.49
N ARG A 41 -4.71 1.60 -9.73
CA ARG A 41 -5.57 2.63 -10.30
C ARG A 41 -6.64 3.02 -9.29
N TYR A 42 -6.55 4.23 -8.77
CA TYR A 42 -7.48 4.73 -7.77
C TYR A 42 -8.80 5.17 -8.41
N GLU A 43 -9.88 4.44 -8.13
CA GLU A 43 -11.22 4.75 -8.60
C GLU A 43 -11.82 5.87 -7.76
N THR A 44 -12.05 7.02 -8.39
CA THR A 44 -12.48 8.26 -7.72
C THR A 44 -13.90 8.69 -8.05
N THR A 45 -14.62 7.91 -8.86
CA THR A 45 -16.02 8.16 -9.19
C THR A 45 -16.87 8.16 -7.92
N GLY A 46 -17.66 9.24 -7.73
CA GLY A 46 -18.50 9.43 -6.55
C GLY A 46 -17.75 9.79 -5.25
N ALA A 47 -16.42 9.99 -5.30
CA ALA A 47 -15.66 10.43 -4.13
C ALA A 47 -15.74 11.95 -3.93
N SER A 48 -15.61 12.43 -2.69
CA SER A 48 -15.58 13.86 -2.37
C SER A 48 -14.42 14.57 -3.05
N TRP A 49 -14.54 15.88 -3.29
CA TRP A 49 -13.46 16.68 -3.89
C TRP A 49 -12.13 16.50 -3.16
N THR A 50 -12.15 16.49 -1.81
CA THR A 50 -10.95 16.26 -0.99
C THR A 50 -10.32 14.91 -1.27
N SER A 51 -11.12 13.84 -1.39
CA SER A 51 -10.60 12.49 -1.68
C SER A 51 -10.00 12.39 -3.08
N ARG A 52 -10.63 13.03 -4.08
CA ARG A 52 -10.08 13.10 -5.44
C ARG A 52 -8.77 13.87 -5.48
N ALA A 53 -8.72 15.04 -4.84
CA ALA A 53 -7.52 15.88 -4.78
C ALA A 53 -6.37 15.16 -4.06
N PHE A 54 -6.66 14.50 -2.93
CA PHE A 54 -5.70 13.69 -2.21
C PHE A 54 -5.11 12.58 -3.09
N HIS A 55 -5.96 11.77 -3.74
CA HIS A 55 -5.50 10.61 -4.51
C HIS A 55 -4.81 11.00 -5.81
N ARG A 56 -5.11 12.18 -6.36
CA ARG A 56 -4.36 12.75 -7.50
C ARG A 56 -2.90 13.00 -7.18
N VAL A 57 -2.57 13.37 -5.95
CA VAL A 57 -1.19 13.55 -5.50
C VAL A 57 -0.60 12.23 -5.02
N PHE A 58 -1.35 11.47 -4.21
CA PHE A 58 -0.89 10.21 -3.65
C PHE A 58 -0.45 9.22 -4.73
N ALA A 59 -1.16 9.14 -5.86
CA ALA A 59 -0.84 8.24 -6.97
C ALA A 59 0.50 8.54 -7.66
N GLU A 60 1.03 9.76 -7.52
CA GLU A 60 2.27 10.21 -8.15
C GLU A 60 3.49 10.10 -7.22
N LEU A 61 3.27 9.78 -5.94
CA LEU A 61 4.36 9.68 -4.97
C LEU A 61 5.13 8.37 -5.12
N PRO A 62 6.46 8.37 -4.88
CA PRO A 62 7.30 7.16 -4.96
C PRO A 62 6.73 5.97 -4.20
N TYR A 63 6.12 6.21 -3.03
CA TYR A 63 5.47 5.15 -2.28
C TYR A 63 4.36 4.44 -3.07
N ALA A 64 3.56 5.15 -3.87
CA ALA A 64 2.50 4.55 -4.69
C ALA A 64 3.02 4.02 -6.04
N THR A 65 4.06 4.65 -6.60
CA THR A 65 4.57 4.34 -7.94
C THR A 65 5.68 3.30 -7.95
N GLU A 66 6.44 3.17 -6.87
CA GLU A 66 7.60 2.26 -6.77
C GLU A 66 7.31 1.06 -5.86
N SER A 67 6.50 1.23 -4.80
CA SER A 67 6.12 0.09 -3.97
C SER A 67 5.12 -0.81 -4.70
N LEU A 68 5.26 -2.13 -4.52
CA LEU A 68 4.26 -3.12 -4.95
C LEU A 68 3.20 -3.34 -3.85
N GLY A 69 3.22 -2.54 -2.78
CA GLY A 69 2.36 -2.71 -1.62
C GLY A 69 1.12 -1.86 -1.64
N GLY A 70 0.09 -2.34 -0.92
CA GLY A 70 -1.12 -1.56 -0.67
C GLY A 70 -2.08 -1.46 -1.85
N VAL A 71 -1.91 -2.34 -2.84
CA VAL A 71 -2.81 -2.46 -4.00
C VAL A 71 -3.88 -3.54 -3.77
N GLY A 72 -3.71 -4.38 -2.73
CA GLY A 72 -4.60 -5.51 -2.42
C GLY A 72 -4.47 -6.64 -3.44
N VAL A 73 -3.40 -6.65 -4.24
CA VAL A 73 -3.06 -7.75 -5.14
C VAL A 73 -1.55 -7.90 -5.26
N TYR A 74 -1.09 -9.15 -5.16
CA TYR A 74 0.25 -9.54 -5.56
C TYR A 74 0.27 -11.02 -5.92
N GLY A 75 1.29 -11.46 -6.64
CA GLY A 75 1.55 -12.85 -6.89
C GLY A 75 3.00 -13.20 -6.60
N VAL A 76 3.25 -14.48 -6.33
CA VAL A 76 4.58 -15.01 -6.05
C VAL A 76 4.85 -16.29 -6.82
N SER A 77 6.11 -16.45 -7.23
CA SER A 77 6.61 -17.69 -7.82
C SER A 77 6.68 -18.80 -6.77
N GLN A 78 6.87 -20.04 -7.20
CA GLN A 78 6.99 -21.18 -6.29
C GLN A 78 8.15 -21.02 -5.31
N SER A 79 9.34 -20.68 -5.82
CA SER A 79 10.54 -20.44 -4.99
C SER A 79 10.38 -19.21 -4.10
N GLY A 80 9.67 -18.18 -4.58
CA GLY A 80 9.29 -17.03 -3.75
C GLY A 80 8.42 -17.43 -2.57
N ARG A 81 7.36 -18.20 -2.81
CA ARG A 81 6.45 -18.68 -1.75
C ARG A 81 7.12 -19.64 -0.77
N ALA A 82 8.19 -20.32 -1.16
CA ALA A 82 8.94 -21.20 -0.26
C ALA A 82 9.72 -20.44 0.82
N ARG A 83 9.86 -19.11 0.71
CA ARG A 83 10.57 -18.27 1.71
C ARG A 83 9.84 -18.12 3.04
N TRP A 84 8.55 -18.46 3.11
CA TRP A 84 7.79 -18.50 4.36
C TRP A 84 6.85 -19.69 4.41
N ALA A 85 6.67 -20.29 5.60
CA ALA A 85 5.76 -21.42 5.78
C ALA A 85 4.30 -20.94 5.88
N GLN A 86 4.04 -20.07 6.86
CA GLN A 86 2.72 -19.55 7.21
C GLN A 86 2.73 -18.02 7.20
N PHE A 87 1.59 -17.42 6.90
CA PHE A 87 1.38 -15.99 7.13
C PHE A 87 1.24 -15.76 8.65
N PRO A 88 1.75 -14.64 9.18
CA PRO A 88 1.46 -14.27 10.56
C PRO A 88 -0.04 -14.08 10.72
N GLN A 89 -0.60 -14.36 11.90
CA GLN A 89 -2.01 -14.05 12.20
C GLN A 89 -2.29 -12.54 12.37
N VAL A 90 -1.35 -11.70 11.94
CA VAL A 90 -1.41 -10.24 12.05
C VAL A 90 -1.73 -9.67 10.68
N ARG A 91 -2.64 -8.69 10.63
CA ARG A 91 -2.99 -7.98 9.39
C ARG A 91 -1.76 -7.37 8.74
N GLY A 92 -1.59 -7.59 7.44
CA GLY A 92 -0.54 -6.94 6.64
C GLY A 92 0.22 -7.89 5.72
N ASP A 93 -0.49 -8.86 5.14
CA ASP A 93 0.07 -9.98 4.38
C ASP A 93 0.92 -9.50 3.19
N ASP A 94 0.52 -8.39 2.54
CA ASP A 94 1.26 -7.77 1.44
C ASP A 94 2.64 -7.26 1.85
N LEU A 95 2.71 -6.56 2.99
CA LEU A 95 3.98 -6.00 3.49
C LEU A 95 4.87 -7.12 4.03
N PHE A 96 4.28 -8.11 4.68
CA PHE A 96 4.99 -9.31 5.11
C PHE A 96 5.61 -10.04 3.91
N ALA A 97 4.82 -10.34 2.88
CA ALA A 97 5.31 -11.01 1.68
C ALA A 97 6.43 -10.21 1.01
N GLN A 98 6.26 -8.89 0.82
CA GLN A 98 7.26 -8.03 0.19
C GLN A 98 8.61 -7.98 0.92
N ARG A 99 8.63 -8.11 2.24
CA ARG A 99 9.87 -8.14 3.03
C ARG A 99 10.75 -9.35 2.71
N HIS A 100 10.16 -10.43 2.19
CA HIS A 100 10.93 -11.59 1.75
C HIS A 100 11.61 -11.39 0.40
N PHE A 101 11.41 -10.27 -0.30
CA PHE A 101 11.97 -10.04 -1.65
C PHE A 101 12.79 -8.75 -1.69
N ALA A 102 13.98 -8.82 -2.29
CA ALA A 102 14.80 -7.66 -2.61
C ALA A 102 14.12 -6.78 -3.68
N PRO A 103 14.46 -5.49 -3.80
CA PRO A 103 13.87 -4.61 -4.82
C PRO A 103 13.96 -5.15 -6.25
N GLN A 104 15.01 -5.90 -6.59
CA GLN A 104 15.23 -6.47 -7.92
C GLN A 104 14.37 -7.73 -8.17
N GLU A 105 13.86 -8.36 -7.12
CA GLU A 105 12.98 -9.53 -7.19
C GLU A 105 11.49 -9.12 -7.25
N ARG A 106 11.22 -7.81 -7.22
CA ARG A 106 9.90 -7.20 -7.25
C ARG A 106 9.61 -6.69 -8.66
N ILE A 107 8.66 -7.32 -9.33
CA ILE A 107 8.33 -7.04 -10.73
C ILE A 107 6.96 -6.33 -10.81
N ARG A 108 6.91 -5.25 -11.60
CA ARG A 108 5.64 -4.63 -11.98
C ARG A 108 5.19 -5.19 -13.32
N VAL A 109 3.99 -5.75 -13.37
CA VAL A 109 3.43 -6.33 -14.60
C VAL A 109 2.50 -5.36 -15.32
N PRO A 110 2.28 -5.53 -16.63
CA PRO A 110 1.26 -4.79 -17.36
C PRO A 110 -0.16 -4.93 -16.76
N GLY A 111 -0.94 -3.85 -16.89
CA GLY A 111 -2.30 -3.75 -16.35
C GLY A 111 -2.37 -3.09 -14.98
N TYR A 112 -3.56 -3.08 -14.39
CA TYR A 112 -3.83 -2.38 -13.12
C TYR A 112 -4.84 -3.11 -12.25
N ALA A 113 -4.73 -2.86 -10.94
CA ALA A 113 -5.77 -3.17 -9.95
C ALA A 113 -6.52 -1.89 -9.59
N THR A 114 -7.84 -1.96 -9.64
CA THR A 114 -8.71 -0.84 -9.31
C THR A 114 -8.95 -0.80 -7.80
N VAL A 115 -8.45 0.25 -7.15
CA VAL A 115 -8.57 0.48 -5.70
C VAL A 115 -9.64 1.54 -5.46
N ARG A 116 -10.69 1.20 -4.73
CA ARG A 116 -11.77 2.15 -4.41
C ARG A 116 -11.30 3.13 -3.35
N VAL A 117 -11.32 4.43 -3.66
CA VAL A 117 -10.94 5.43 -2.66
C VAL A 117 -12.07 5.70 -1.67
N PRO A 118 -11.77 6.18 -0.44
CA PRO A 118 -12.79 6.64 0.48
C PRO A 118 -13.69 7.71 -0.15
N ARG A 119 -15.01 7.50 -0.13
CA ARG A 119 -15.97 8.38 -0.82
C ARG A 119 -16.18 9.72 -0.10
N THR A 120 -15.91 9.80 1.20
CA THR A 120 -16.10 11.02 1.99
C THR A 120 -14.79 11.48 2.61
N THR A 121 -14.71 12.77 2.93
CA THR A 121 -13.55 13.34 3.64
C THR A 121 -13.39 12.73 5.03
N GLY A 122 -14.49 12.43 5.73
CA GLY A 122 -14.47 11.74 7.02
C GLY A 122 -13.89 10.32 6.91
N ALA A 123 -14.31 9.55 5.91
CA ALA A 123 -13.76 8.21 5.66
C ALA A 123 -12.28 8.26 5.27
N LEU A 124 -11.87 9.24 4.44
CA LEU A 124 -10.46 9.45 4.10
C LEU A 124 -9.62 9.72 5.35
N LEU A 125 -10.07 10.64 6.22
CA LEU A 125 -9.38 10.96 7.45
C LEU A 125 -9.32 9.76 8.39
N ALA A 126 -10.40 8.99 8.53
CA ALA A 126 -10.41 7.77 9.34
C ALA A 126 -9.37 6.74 8.86
N VAL A 127 -9.30 6.48 7.56
CA VAL A 127 -8.31 5.57 6.96
C VAL A 127 -6.89 6.09 7.21
N ARG A 128 -6.63 7.38 6.93
CA ARG A 128 -5.28 7.95 7.08
C ARG A 128 -4.85 8.08 8.54
N THR A 129 -5.78 8.33 9.46
CA THR A 129 -5.52 8.29 10.91
C THR A 129 -5.11 6.89 11.35
N ARG A 130 -5.81 5.84 10.90
CA ARG A 130 -5.44 4.45 11.20
C ARG A 130 -4.04 4.11 10.68
N VAL A 131 -3.73 4.50 9.44
CA VAL A 131 -2.39 4.30 8.85
C VAL A 131 -1.32 5.04 9.65
N ALA A 132 -1.58 6.30 10.04
CA ALA A 132 -0.63 7.08 10.84
C ALA A 132 -0.40 6.47 12.24
N ALA A 133 -1.45 5.97 12.89
CA ALA A 133 -1.34 5.28 14.17
C ALA A 133 -0.50 4.00 14.04
N GLY A 134 -0.80 3.14 13.06
CA GLY A 134 -0.06 1.91 12.81
C GLY A 134 1.42 2.14 12.50
N ASN A 135 1.74 3.17 11.69
CA ASN A 135 3.15 3.53 11.43
C ASN A 135 3.88 4.00 12.69
N THR A 136 3.19 4.70 13.59
CA THR A 136 3.77 5.15 14.86
C THR A 136 4.01 3.97 15.81
N GLU A 137 3.10 2.99 15.84
CA GLU A 137 3.27 1.74 16.61
C GLU A 137 4.43 0.91 16.08
N LEU A 138 4.55 0.74 14.76
CA LEU A 138 5.69 0.06 14.14
C LEU A 138 7.01 0.75 14.48
N ALA A 139 7.06 2.08 14.45
CA ALA A 139 8.26 2.83 14.82
C ALA A 139 8.66 2.65 16.30
N ARG A 140 7.68 2.43 17.20
CA ARG A 140 7.94 2.16 18.62
C ARG A 140 8.33 0.69 18.88
N GLY A 141 7.72 -0.25 18.16
CA GLY A 141 7.97 -1.69 18.29
C GLY A 141 9.28 -2.15 17.63
N ALA A 142 9.78 -1.42 16.64
CA ALA A 142 11.03 -1.70 15.94
C ALA A 142 12.30 -1.25 16.69
N ALA A 143 12.23 -0.99 18.00
CA ALA A 143 13.40 -0.85 18.86
C ALA A 143 14.15 -2.19 19.07
N GLY A 144 13.67 -3.29 18.47
CA GLY A 144 14.41 -4.55 18.28
C GLY A 144 14.62 -4.81 16.78
N ASP A 145 15.85 -5.17 16.43
CA ASP A 145 16.41 -5.37 15.10
C ASP A 145 15.44 -5.66 13.94
N GLN A 146 15.57 -4.85 12.88
CA GLN A 146 14.95 -4.96 11.54
C GLN A 146 13.62 -4.21 11.31
N ALA A 147 13.65 -2.88 11.33
CA ALA A 147 12.74 -2.08 10.50
C ALA A 147 13.42 -1.65 9.19
N PRO A 148 13.10 -2.28 8.03
CA PRO A 148 13.61 -1.81 6.75
C PRO A 148 12.74 -0.69 6.17
N ASP A 149 13.43 0.23 5.48
CA ASP A 149 12.99 1.42 4.72
C ASP A 149 11.80 1.18 3.77
N THR A 150 10.59 1.08 4.30
CA THR A 150 9.35 1.11 3.51
C THR A 150 8.55 2.38 3.75
N SER A 151 8.95 3.20 4.71
CA SER A 151 8.48 4.57 4.85
C SER A 151 9.46 5.47 4.12
N ALA A 152 9.10 5.95 2.93
CA ALA A 152 9.82 7.07 2.32
C ALA A 152 10.03 8.14 3.39
N SER A 153 11.26 8.61 3.56
CA SER A 153 11.54 9.60 4.59
C SER A 153 10.63 10.81 4.37
N THR A 154 10.27 11.52 5.45
CA THR A 154 9.43 12.72 5.30
C THR A 154 10.08 13.71 4.32
N LEU A 155 11.41 13.75 4.26
CA LEU A 155 12.18 14.53 3.30
C LEU A 155 11.98 14.08 1.85
N ASP A 156 11.98 12.77 1.58
CA ASP A 156 11.78 12.26 0.22
C ASP A 156 10.36 12.52 -0.28
N THR A 157 9.37 12.42 0.61
CA THR A 157 7.99 12.82 0.29
C THR A 157 7.92 14.30 -0.06
N LEU A 158 8.55 15.18 0.73
CA LEU A 158 8.56 16.62 0.46
C LEU A 158 9.29 16.96 -0.84
N ARG A 159 10.43 16.31 -1.13
CA ARG A 159 11.14 16.46 -2.40
C ARG A 159 10.29 16.01 -3.59
N ALA A 160 9.59 14.88 -3.46
CA ALA A 160 8.69 14.38 -4.49
C ALA A 160 7.53 15.37 -4.75
N LEU A 161 6.93 15.93 -3.69
CA LEU A 161 5.90 16.96 -3.82
C LEU A 161 6.43 18.24 -4.50
N GLY A 162 7.63 18.69 -4.11
CA GLY A 162 8.27 19.85 -4.73
C GLY A 162 8.53 19.65 -6.23
N ARG A 163 9.06 18.48 -6.61
CA ARG A 163 9.23 18.11 -8.03
C ARG A 163 7.89 18.06 -8.75
N LEU A 164 6.88 17.42 -8.16
CA LEU A 164 5.56 17.26 -8.76
C LEU A 164 4.89 18.61 -9.05
N VAL A 165 4.96 19.55 -8.11
CA VAL A 165 4.45 20.92 -8.29
C VAL A 165 5.28 21.72 -9.29
N GLY A 166 6.60 21.53 -9.31
CA GLY A 166 7.50 22.16 -10.27
C GLY A 166 7.20 21.72 -11.72
N THR A 167 6.91 20.43 -11.93
CA THR A 167 6.53 19.90 -13.26
C THR A 167 5.09 20.25 -13.65
N ASN A 168 4.17 20.32 -12.67
CA ASN A 168 2.78 20.62 -12.93
C ASN A 168 2.20 21.57 -11.85
N PRO A 169 2.25 22.90 -12.08
CA PRO A 169 1.77 23.89 -11.13
C PRO A 169 0.29 23.75 -10.76
N ARG A 170 -0.53 23.13 -11.62
CA ARG A 170 -1.96 22.88 -11.35
C ARG A 170 -2.17 21.90 -10.19
N LEU A 171 -1.12 21.15 -9.80
CA LEU A 171 -1.15 20.26 -8.64
C LEU A 171 -0.90 20.97 -7.32
N LEU A 172 -0.58 22.27 -7.31
CA LEU A 172 -0.37 23.01 -6.06
C LEU A 172 -1.57 22.90 -5.10
N GLY A 173 -2.79 23.15 -5.58
CA GLY A 173 -4.01 23.01 -4.79
C GLY A 173 -4.21 21.60 -4.23
N PRO A 174 -4.19 20.54 -5.08
CA PRO A 174 -4.21 19.15 -4.63
C PRO A 174 -3.12 18.79 -3.63
N THR A 175 -1.89 19.29 -3.80
CA THR A 175 -0.76 19.07 -2.88
C THR A 175 -1.04 19.68 -1.51
N MET A 176 -1.62 20.87 -1.45
CA MET A 176 -2.04 21.48 -0.17
C MET A 176 -3.11 20.65 0.53
N VAL A 177 -4.07 20.11 -0.22
CA VAL A 177 -5.08 19.18 0.32
C VAL A 177 -4.44 17.91 0.84
N TYR A 178 -3.50 17.33 0.09
CA TYR A 178 -2.77 16.14 0.50
C TYR A 178 -2.05 16.38 1.84
N LEU A 179 -1.29 17.47 1.96
CA LEU A 179 -0.59 17.83 3.18
C LEU A 179 -1.55 18.06 4.35
N ALA A 180 -2.65 18.79 4.14
CA ALA A 180 -3.65 19.05 5.17
C ALA A 180 -4.27 17.75 5.71
N VAL A 181 -4.60 16.79 4.83
CA VAL A 181 -5.12 15.48 5.23
C VAL A 181 -4.08 14.69 6.03
N ILE A 182 -2.81 14.67 5.62
CA ILE A 182 -1.76 13.95 6.35
C ILE A 182 -1.51 14.57 7.73
N LEU A 183 -1.47 15.89 7.83
CA LEU A 183 -1.29 16.61 9.10
C LEU A 183 -2.45 16.36 10.06
N GLU A 184 -3.68 16.49 9.58
CA GLU A 184 -4.89 16.24 10.36
C GLU A 184 -4.98 14.77 10.80
N ALA A 185 -4.65 13.83 9.91
CA ALA A 185 -4.63 12.41 10.23
C ALA A 185 -3.63 12.08 11.35
N ARG A 186 -2.42 12.66 11.29
CA ARG A 186 -1.37 12.53 12.31
C ARG A 186 -1.80 13.17 13.64
N ARG A 187 -2.45 14.34 13.59
CA ARG A 187 -2.98 15.02 14.79
C ARG A 187 -4.02 14.14 15.49
N ARG A 188 -4.98 13.58 14.74
CA ARG A 188 -5.99 12.64 15.28
C ARG A 188 -5.36 11.37 15.84
N ALA A 189 -4.36 10.81 15.17
CA ALA A 189 -3.66 9.62 15.64
C ALA A 189 -2.93 9.84 16.97
N ARG A 190 -2.36 11.05 17.18
CA ARG A 190 -1.74 11.43 18.47
C ARG A 190 -2.77 11.69 19.56
N GLY A 191 -3.91 12.27 19.21
CA GLY A 191 -4.99 12.59 20.16
C GLY A 191 -5.79 11.37 20.63
N ALA A 192 -5.78 10.26 19.89
CA ALA A 192 -6.41 9.00 20.27
C ALA A 192 -5.61 8.22 21.35
N GLY A 193 -4.84 8.92 22.19
CA GLY A 193 -3.92 8.36 23.17
C GLY A 193 -4.61 7.48 24.23
N GLY A 194 -4.56 6.16 23.99
CA GLY A 194 -4.79 5.10 24.97
C GLY A 194 -4.49 3.73 24.33
N PRO A 195 -3.87 2.77 25.04
CA PRO A 195 -3.62 1.44 24.52
C PRO A 195 -4.95 0.67 24.47
N ALA A 196 -5.72 0.89 23.40
CA ALA A 196 -6.96 0.16 23.15
C ALA A 196 -6.87 -0.47 21.77
N TRP A 197 -5.90 -1.37 21.60
CA TRP A 197 -6.10 -2.48 20.69
C TRP A 197 -7.22 -3.30 21.31
N HIS A 198 -8.46 -3.11 20.84
CA HIS A 198 -9.53 -4.06 21.09
C HIS A 198 -9.09 -5.36 20.44
N ARG A 199 -8.42 -6.19 21.25
CA ARG A 199 -8.16 -7.59 20.96
C ARG A 199 -9.53 -8.24 20.97
N ASP A 200 -10.14 -8.34 19.80
CA ASP A 200 -11.40 -9.06 19.65
C ASP A 200 -11.08 -10.55 19.87
N GLY A 201 -11.27 -10.99 21.12
CA GLY A 201 -11.05 -12.36 21.57
C GLY A 201 -12.23 -13.27 21.27
N SER A 202 -12.89 -13.08 20.12
CA SER A 202 -14.06 -13.85 19.73
C SER A 202 -13.77 -14.79 18.56
N THR A 203 -12.94 -15.81 18.78
CA THR A 203 -13.17 -17.11 18.13
C THR A 203 -12.48 -18.21 18.93
N ARG A 204 -13.33 -19.08 19.51
CA ARG A 204 -12.96 -20.43 19.96
C ARG A 204 -12.65 -21.31 18.75
#